data_AF-A0AA38F5K1-F1
#
_entry.id   AF-A0AA38F5K1-F1
#
_cell.length_a   1.000
_cell.length_b   1.000
_cell.length_c   1.000
_cell.angle_alpha   90.00
_cell.angle_beta   90.00
_cell.angle_gamma   90.00
#
_symmetry.space_group_name_H-M   'P 1'
#
loop_
_entity.id
_entity.type
_entity.pdbx_description
1 polymer ?
#
loop_
_entity_poly.entity_id
_entity_poly.type
_entity_poly.pdbx_seq_one_letter_code
_entity_poly.pdbx_strand_id
1 'polypeptide(L)' 'NIHEAQFALQLYELLQRVTKLAGIKVSVGIITPYKLQLKCLHREFDVVLKSDEGKGLYIITVDAFQSQERD' A
#
# COMPACT_ATOMS: atom_id res chain seq x y z
N ASN A 1 14.67 2.51 0.32
CA ASN A 1 15.05 1.24 -0.34
C ASN A 1 14.07 0.98 -1.49
N ILE A 2 14.54 1.04 -2.74
CA ILE A 2 13.69 0.82 -3.91
C ILE A 2 13.20 -0.64 -4.00
N HIS A 3 14.03 -1.60 -3.58
CA HIS A 3 13.68 -3.02 -3.63
C HIS A 3 12.54 -3.36 -2.67
N GLU A 4 12.53 -2.77 -1.47
CA GLU A 4 11.39 -2.90 -0.54
C GLU A 4 10.09 -2.35 -1.14
N ALA A 5 10.15 -1.21 -1.85
CA ALA A 5 8.97 -0.61 -2.46
C ALA A 5 8.41 -1.47 -3.61
N GLN A 6 9.29 -1.99 -4.46
CA GLN A 6 8.93 -2.90 -5.55
C GLN A 6 8.37 -4.23 -5.02
N PHE A 7 8.98 -4.78 -3.97
CA PHE A 7 8.48 -5.97 -3.31
C PHE A 7 7.09 -5.75 -2.71
N ALA A 8 6.89 -4.62 -2.01
CA ALA A 8 5.59 -4.28 -1.42
C ALA A 8 4.50 -4.15 -2.50
N LEU A 9 4.83 -3.58 -3.67
CA LEU A 9 3.91 -3.49 -4.80
C LEU A 9 3.50 -4.88 -5.30
N GLN A 10 4.47 -5.76 -5.56
CA GLN A 10 4.19 -7.12 -6.02
C GLN A 10 3.35 -7.91 -5.01
N LEU A 11 3.63 -7.75 -3.71
CA LEU A 11 2.86 -8.36 -2.63
C LEU A 11 1.42 -7.83 -2.59
N TYR A 12 1.23 -6.52 -2.73
CA TYR A 12 -0.09 -5.90 -2.78
C TYR A 12 -0.90 -6.40 -3.99
N GLU A 13 -0.30 -6.46 -5.18
CA GLU A 13 -0.98 -6.95 -6.39
C GLU A 13 -1.34 -8.44 -6.29
N LEU A 14 -0.50 -9.24 -5.63
CA LEU A 14 -0.84 -10.63 -5.31
C LEU A 14 -2.02 -10.70 -4.34
N LEU A 15 -1.97 -9.92 -3.25
CA LEU A 15 -3.04 -9.86 -2.26
C LEU A 15 -4.37 -9.46 -2.91
N GLN A 16 -4.38 -8.41 -3.72
CA GLN A 16 -5.59 -7.95 -4.44
C GLN A 16 -6.15 -9.02 -5.36
N ARG A 17 -5.30 -9.78 -6.07
CA ARG A 17 -5.76 -10.91 -6.89
C ARG A 17 -6.43 -11.99 -6.04
N VAL A 18 -5.84 -12.34 -4.90
CA VAL A 18 -6.37 -13.38 -4.01
C VAL A 18 -7.68 -12.94 -3.35
N THR A 19 -7.74 -11.72 -2.81
CA THR A 19 -8.93 -11.20 -2.12
C THR A 19 -10.08 -10.97 -3.10
N LYS A 20 -9.80 -10.52 -4.32
CA LYS A 20 -10.79 -10.41 -5.40
C LYS A 20 -11.40 -11.77 -5.77
N LEU A 21 -10.58 -12.82 -5.91
CA LEU A 21 -11.08 -14.18 -6.17
C LEU A 21 -11.91 -14.72 -5.00
N ALA A 22 -11.55 -14.36 -3.77
CA ALA A 22 -12.28 -14.74 -2.57
C ALA A 22 -13.56 -13.90 -2.33
N GLY A 23 -13.78 -12.81 -3.10
CA GLY A 23 -14.88 -11.87 -2.88
C GLY A 23 -14.75 -11.05 -1.59
N ILE A 24 -13.55 -10.96 -1.02
CA ILE A 24 -13.27 -10.23 0.22
C ILE A 24 -12.71 -8.86 -0.13
N LYS A 25 -13.18 -7.82 0.55
CA LYS A 25 -12.57 -6.49 0.51
C LYS A 25 -11.73 -6.28 1.76
N VAL A 26 -10.49 -5.84 1.57
CA VAL A 26 -9.56 -5.50 2.66
C VAL A 26 -9.05 -4.08 2.46
N SER A 27 -8.83 -3.40 3.56
CA SER A 27 -8.08 -2.14 3.63
C SER A 27 -6.62 -2.44 3.95
N VAL A 28 -5.67 -1.78 3.29
CA VAL A 28 -4.24 -2.06 3.47
C VAL A 28 -3.51 -0.79 3.87
N GLY A 29 -2.73 -0.90 4.95
CA GLY A 29 -1.80 0.15 5.40
C GLY A 29 -0.35 -0.22 5.09
N ILE A 30 0.34 0.63 4.31
CA ILE A 30 1.79 0.58 4.13
C ILE A 30 2.38 1.76 4.88
N ILE A 31 3.14 1.48 5.94
CA ILE A 31 3.79 2.50 6.76
C ILE A 31 5.30 2.50 6.58
N THR A 32 5.89 3.68 6.65
CA THR A 32 7.34 3.84 6.61
C THR A 32 7.81 4.95 7.56
N PRO A 33 8.93 4.79 8.27
CA PRO A 33 9.42 5.84 9.17
C PRO A 33 10.01 7.05 8.42
N TYR A 34 10.30 6.93 7.11
CA TYR A 34 11.06 7.93 6.37
C TYR A 34 10.24 8.59 5.25
N LYS A 35 10.17 9.93 5.24
CA LYS A 35 9.49 10.71 4.18
C LYS A 35 10.04 10.45 2.78
N LEU A 36 11.34 10.15 2.66
CA LEU A 36 11.94 9.83 1.36
C LEU A 36 11.42 8.48 0.84
N GLN A 37 11.28 7.49 1.72
CA GLN A 37 10.71 6.20 1.36
C GLN A 37 9.22 6.31 1.07
N LEU A 38 8.49 7.18 1.77
CA LEU A 38 7.09 7.48 1.45
C LEU A 38 6.94 7.94 0.00
N LYS A 39 7.77 8.91 -0.44
CA LYS A 39 7.77 9.36 -1.85
C LYS A 39 8.14 8.23 -2.82
N CYS A 40 9.08 7.36 -2.44
CA CYS A 40 9.44 6.18 -3.24
C CYS A 40 8.24 5.24 -3.42
N LEU A 41 7.53 4.92 -2.33
CA LEU A 41 6.34 4.06 -2.35
C LEU A 41 5.22 4.69 -3.19
N HIS A 42 4.94 5.98 -3.02
CA HIS A 42 3.94 6.69 -3.85
C HIS A 42 4.29 6.65 -5.33
N ARG A 43 5.58 6.73 -5.69
CA ARG A 43 6.02 6.59 -7.09
C ARG A 43 5.79 5.19 -7.63
N GLU A 44 6.21 4.15 -6.90
CA GLU A 44 6.04 2.77 -7.36
C GLU A 44 4.56 2.37 -7.43
N PHE A 45 3.72 2.87 -6.51
CA PHE A 45 2.29 2.58 -6.46
C PHE A 45 1.41 3.55 -7.28
N ASP A 46 1.98 4.47 -8.07
CA ASP A 46 1.22 5.53 -8.75
C ASP A 46 0.05 5.00 -9.61
N VAL A 47 0.28 3.88 -10.31
CA VAL A 47 -0.75 3.22 -11.13
C VAL A 47 -1.89 2.67 -10.27
N VAL A 48 -1.57 2.03 -9.16
CA VAL A 48 -2.55 1.46 -8.21
C VAL A 48 -3.34 2.58 -7.53
N LEU A 49 -2.67 3.63 -7.07
CA LEU A 49 -3.30 4.76 -6.38
C LEU A 49 -4.30 5.51 -7.27
N LYS A 50 -4.10 5.48 -8.59
CA LYS A 50 -5.01 6.08 -9.58
C LYS A 50 -6.13 5.16 -10.04
N SER A 51 -6.11 3.88 -9.64
CA SER A 51 -7.14 2.91 -10.00
C SER A 51 -8.21 2.79 -8.91
N ASP A 52 -9.34 2.15 -9.24
CA ASP A 52 -10.36 1.82 -8.24
C ASP A 52 -9.85 0.86 -7.15
N GLU A 53 -8.85 0.04 -7.49
CA GLU A 53 -8.19 -0.89 -6.56
C GLU A 53 -7.34 -0.15 -5.52
N GLY A 54 -6.99 1.12 -5.76
CA GLY A 54 -6.28 1.99 -4.81
C GLY A 54 -7.15 2.56 -3.69
N LYS A 55 -8.48 2.48 -3.77
CA LYS A 55 -9.40 3.12 -2.80
C LYS A 55 -9.27 2.60 -1.37
N GLY A 56 -8.78 1.36 -1.18
CA GLY A 56 -8.53 0.75 0.13
C GLY A 56 -7.09 0.85 0.62
N LEU A 57 -6.19 1.47 -0.16
CA LEU A 57 -4.76 1.51 0.13
C LEU A 57 -4.35 2.84 0.75
N TYR A 58 -3.61 2.76 1.87
CA TYR A 58 -3.07 3.91 2.58
C TYR A 58 -1.56 3.77 2.67
N ILE A 59 -0.83 4.73 2.11
CA ILE A 59 0.63 4.77 2.21
C ILE A 59 1.02 6.06 2.95
N ILE A 60 1.45 5.93 4.20
CA ILE A 60 1.74 7.08 5.07
C ILE A 60 2.96 6.84 5.98
N THR A 61 3.39 7.87 6.72
CA THR A 61 4.45 7.70 7.72
C THR A 61 3.93 7.06 9.00
N VAL A 62 4.82 6.41 9.76
CA VAL A 62 4.49 5.85 11.09
C VAL A 62 3.86 6.92 12.00
N ASP A 63 4.44 8.13 12.05
CA ASP A 63 3.91 9.23 12.87
C ASP A 63 2.49 9.63 12.47
N ALA A 64 2.18 9.59 11.17
CA ALA A 64 0.86 9.94 10.67
C ALA A 64 -0.17 8.80 10.84
N PHE A 65 0.31 7.57 11.03
CA PHE A 65 -0.53 6.38 11.25
C PHE A 65 -0.82 6.14 12.74
N GLN A 66 -0.33 6.99 13.64
CA GLN A 66 -0.61 6.84 15.07
C GLN A 66 -2.13 6.79 15.33
N SER A 67 -2.55 5.80 16.12
CA SER A 67 -3.96 5.55 16.47
C SER A 67 -4.87 5.20 15.28
N GLN A 68 -4.31 4.75 14.16
CA GLN A 68 -5.05 4.19 13.03
C GLN A 68 -4.79 2.68 12.91
N GLU A 69 -5.76 1.94 12.37
CA GLU A 69 -5.66 0.51 12.08
C GLU A 69 -6.21 0.23 10.68
N ARG A 70 -5.68 -0.81 10.03
CA ARG A 70 -6.16 -1.39 8.77
C ARG A 70 -6.17 -2.91 8.92
N ASP A 71 -6.94 -3.60 8.08
CA ASP A 71 -7.02 -5.07 8.09
C ASP A 71 -5.64 -5.73 7.88
#